data_AF-A0A1G6J8Z0-F1
#
_entry.id   AF-A0A1G6J8Z0-F1
#
_cell.length_a   1.000
_cell.length_b   1.000
_cell.length_c   1.000
_cell.angle_alpha   90.00
_cell.angle_beta   90.00
_cell.angle_gamma   90.00
#
_symmetry.space_group_name_H-M   'P 1'
#
loop_
_entity.id
_entity.type
_entity.pdbx_description
1 polymer ?
#
loop_
_entity_poly.entity_id
_entity_poly.type
_entity_poly.pdbx_seq_one_letter_code
_entity_poly.pdbx_strand_id
1 'polypeptide(L)'
;MTWVDAVVLAVLAVSAVLAFLRGLVQEVLGVGAWIGAAALALMLRPTVAPLLQGTVDPPWLADALAAGGVFLVVLIVLKVLIAQVARLVQNSVLGGTDRALGLVFGLARGAFLVVLAYILGGMVLPATERWPEPVREARALPLVIEGAQWLVAQLPPDYRPRVASPPARPVPTQEDFERPPARNRT
;
A
#
# COMPACT_ATOMS: atom_id res chain seq x y z
N MET A 1 -20.05 1.32 13.07
CA MET A 1 -18.74 0.97 12.52
C MET A 1 -18.94 -0.32 11.78
N THR A 2 -18.58 -0.36 10.51
CA THR A 2 -18.77 -1.55 9.68
C THR A 2 -17.61 -2.51 9.89
N TRP A 3 -17.72 -3.76 9.42
CA TRP A 3 -16.58 -4.69 9.45
C TRP A 3 -15.39 -4.16 8.62
N VAL A 4 -15.67 -3.30 7.62
CA VAL A 4 -14.65 -2.62 6.82
C VAL A 4 -13.84 -1.65 7.68
N ASP A 5 -14.49 -0.87 8.56
CA ASP A 5 -13.79 -0.02 9.52
C ASP A 5 -12.87 -0.85 10.43
N ALA A 6 -13.32 -2.03 10.87
CA ALA A 6 -12.51 -2.94 11.68
C ALA A 6 -11.29 -3.47 10.92
N VAL A 7 -11.45 -3.81 9.64
CA VAL A 7 -10.34 -4.25 8.77
C VAL A 7 -9.35 -3.12 8.55
N VAL A 8 -9.81 -1.89 8.26
CA VAL A 8 -8.93 -0.73 8.09
C VAL A 8 -8.11 -0.49 9.36
N LEU A 9 -8.76 -0.49 10.53
CA LEU A 9 -8.06 -0.35 11.81
C LEU A 9 -7.07 -1.49 12.06
N ALA A 10 -7.43 -2.73 11.73
CA ALA A 10 -6.53 -3.87 11.84
C ALA A 10 -5.29 -3.72 10.94
N VAL A 11 -5.46 -3.30 9.68
CA VAL A 11 -4.35 -3.06 8.76
C VAL A 11 -3.43 -1.96 9.29
N LEU A 12 -3.99 -0.85 9.77
CA LEU A 12 -3.23 0.24 10.38
C LEU A 12 -2.45 -0.24 11.62
N ALA A 13 -3.13 -0.92 12.54
CA ALA A 13 -2.54 -1.41 13.77
C ALA A 13 -1.43 -2.43 13.52
N VAL A 14 -1.67 -3.43 12.67
CA VAL A 14 -0.67 -4.44 12.30
C VAL A 14 0.52 -3.77 11.61
N SER A 15 0.27 -2.85 10.68
CA SER A 15 1.35 -2.13 9.99
C SER A 15 2.19 -1.28 10.96
N ALA A 16 1.54 -0.58 11.89
CA ALA A 16 2.19 0.23 12.91
C ALA A 16 3.03 -0.62 13.88
N VAL A 17 2.46 -1.73 14.39
CA VAL A 17 3.16 -2.65 15.30
C VAL A 17 4.34 -3.29 14.62
N LEU A 18 4.17 -3.82 13.40
CA LEU A 18 5.28 -4.43 12.65
C LEU A 18 6.41 -3.43 12.38
N ALA A 19 6.07 -2.19 12.03
CA ALA A 19 7.07 -1.15 11.78
C ALA A 19 7.73 -0.64 13.07
N PHE A 20 7.00 -0.57 14.18
CA PHE A 20 7.57 -0.26 15.50
C PHE A 20 8.57 -1.33 15.94
N LEU A 21 8.27 -2.61 15.72
CA LEU A 21 9.17 -3.72 16.05
C LEU A 21 10.42 -3.74 15.17
N ARG A 22 10.31 -3.30 13.92
CA ARG A 22 11.42 -3.29 12.94
C ARG A 22 12.26 -2.02 12.97
N GLY A 23 11.67 -0.89 13.34
CA GLY A 23 12.30 0.43 13.28
C GLY A 23 12.18 1.09 11.90
N LEU A 24 12.26 2.42 11.88
CA LEU A 24 12.20 3.24 10.65
C LEU A 24 13.32 2.87 9.68
N VAL A 25 14.56 2.76 10.16
CA VAL A 25 15.73 2.52 9.32
C VAL A 25 15.55 1.25 8.50
N GLN A 26 15.07 0.17 9.12
CA GLN A 26 14.85 -1.09 8.43
C GLN A 26 13.74 -1.01 7.39
N GLU A 27 12.66 -0.27 7.68
CA GLU A 27 11.56 -0.08 6.73
C GLU A 27 11.98 0.79 5.54
N VAL A 28 12.61 1.94 5.77
CA VAL A 28 13.06 2.87 4.70
C VAL A 28 14.13 2.25 3.82
N LEU A 29 15.20 1.72 4.43
CA LEU A 29 16.23 1.02 3.66
C LEU A 29 15.66 -0.23 3.00
N GLY A 30 14.68 -0.87 3.62
CA GLY A 30 14.00 -2.03 3.08
C GLY A 30 13.24 -1.74 1.78
N VAL A 31 12.57 -0.59 1.69
CA VAL A 31 11.95 -0.09 0.44
C VAL A 31 13.02 0.27 -0.58
N GLY A 32 14.07 0.97 -0.14
CA GLY A 32 15.24 1.29 -0.98
C GLY A 32 15.90 0.04 -1.58
N ALA A 33 15.95 -1.07 -0.84
CA ALA A 33 16.50 -2.33 -1.32
C ALA A 33 15.68 -2.97 -2.43
N TRP A 34 14.35 -2.88 -2.38
CA TRP A 34 13.50 -3.36 -3.47
C TRP A 34 13.75 -2.54 -4.75
N ILE A 35 13.80 -1.21 -4.63
CA ILE A 35 14.06 -0.30 -5.76
C ILE A 35 15.48 -0.52 -6.31
N GLY A 36 16.49 -0.57 -5.44
CA GLY A 36 17.88 -0.78 -5.81
C GLY A 36 18.11 -2.15 -6.46
N ALA A 37 17.51 -3.21 -5.91
CA ALA A 37 17.58 -4.54 -6.51
C ALA A 37 16.92 -4.59 -7.88
N ALA A 38 15.76 -3.95 -8.06
CA ALA A 38 15.10 -3.87 -9.37
C ALA A 38 15.93 -3.09 -10.39
N ALA A 39 16.49 -1.94 -9.98
CA ALA A 39 17.37 -1.15 -10.83
C ALA A 39 18.60 -1.94 -11.28
N LEU A 40 19.32 -2.57 -10.33
CA LEU A 40 20.49 -3.40 -10.65
C LEU A 40 20.10 -4.61 -11.52
N ALA A 41 18.99 -5.27 -11.24
CA ALA A 41 18.51 -6.39 -12.05
C ALA A 41 18.30 -5.98 -13.50
N LEU A 42 17.68 -4.83 -13.75
CA LEU A 42 17.47 -4.33 -15.11
C LEU A 42 18.77 -3.93 -15.80
N MET A 43 19.74 -3.37 -15.06
CA MET A 43 21.05 -2.98 -15.58
C MET A 43 21.96 -4.17 -15.89
N LEU A 44 21.94 -5.23 -15.07
CA LEU A 44 22.77 -6.42 -15.26
C LEU A 44 22.10 -7.49 -16.14
N ARG A 45 20.79 -7.39 -16.40
CA ARG A 45 20.06 -8.28 -17.32
C ARG A 45 20.80 -8.53 -18.65
N PRO A 46 21.23 -7.51 -19.44
CA PRO A 46 21.90 -7.75 -20.72
C PRO A 46 23.23 -8.52 -20.60
N THR A 47 23.86 -8.49 -19.42
CA THR A 47 25.10 -9.24 -19.16
C THR A 47 24.82 -10.69 -18.78
N VAL A 48 23.74 -10.94 -18.03
CA VAL A 48 23.41 -12.27 -17.48
C VAL A 48 22.54 -13.08 -18.43
N ALA A 49 21.63 -12.45 -19.18
CA ALA A 49 20.72 -13.13 -20.10
C ALA A 49 21.44 -14.00 -21.15
N PRO A 50 22.54 -13.56 -21.81
CA PRO A 50 23.27 -14.39 -22.77
C PRO A 50 23.84 -15.68 -22.17
N LEU A 51 24.11 -15.72 -20.86
CA LEU A 51 24.60 -16.92 -20.18
C LEU A 51 23.52 -18.01 -20.06
N LEU A 52 22.24 -17.63 -20.14
CA LEU A 52 21.10 -18.54 -20.09
C LEU A 52 20.55 -18.86 -21.49
N GLN A 53 20.88 -18.04 -22.49
CA GLN A 53 20.51 -18.27 -23.88
C GLN A 53 21.16 -19.57 -24.38
N GLY A 54 20.35 -20.47 -24.96
CA GLY A 54 20.77 -21.79 -25.41
C GLY A 54 20.62 -22.92 -24.38
N THR A 55 20.38 -22.59 -23.11
CA THR A 55 20.00 -23.58 -22.07
C THR A 55 18.53 -23.48 -21.70
N VAL A 56 17.95 -22.27 -21.78
CA VAL A 56 16.54 -22.02 -21.46
C VAL A 56 15.83 -21.45 -22.68
N ASP A 57 14.84 -22.20 -23.16
CA ASP A 57 13.85 -21.74 -24.13
C ASP A 57 12.48 -21.61 -23.45
N PRO A 58 11.66 -20.61 -23.82
CA PRO A 58 11.87 -19.58 -24.86
C PRO A 58 12.74 -18.39 -24.41
N PRO A 59 13.25 -17.53 -25.33
CA PRO A 59 14.16 -16.43 -25.00
C PRO A 59 13.64 -15.44 -23.96
N TRP A 60 12.33 -15.15 -23.95
CA TRP A 60 11.73 -14.28 -22.94
C TRP A 60 11.81 -14.87 -21.52
N LEU A 61 11.83 -16.21 -21.40
CA LEU A 61 11.99 -16.89 -20.13
C LEU A 61 13.43 -16.80 -19.64
N ALA A 62 14.42 -16.93 -20.54
CA ALA A 62 15.83 -16.72 -20.20
C ALA A 62 16.08 -15.28 -19.70
N ASP A 63 15.50 -14.28 -20.36
CA ASP A 63 15.56 -12.88 -19.91
C ASP A 63 14.92 -12.67 -18.54
N ALA A 64 13.73 -13.25 -18.32
CA ALA A 64 13.02 -13.17 -17.05
C ALA A 64 13.81 -13.84 -15.91
N LEU A 65 14.41 -15.01 -16.15
CA LEU A 65 15.25 -15.71 -15.18
C LEU A 65 16.55 -14.97 -14.89
N ALA A 66 17.17 -14.35 -15.89
CA ALA A 66 18.36 -13.52 -15.69
C ALA A 66 18.06 -12.32 -14.79
N ALA A 67 17.02 -11.55 -15.13
CA ALA A 67 16.60 -10.40 -14.33
C ALA A 67 16.15 -10.84 -12.93
N GLY A 68 15.31 -11.88 -12.82
CA GLY A 68 14.82 -12.40 -11.55
C GLY A 68 15.93 -12.97 -10.67
N GLY A 69 16.89 -13.67 -11.26
CA GLY A 69 18.06 -14.22 -10.54
C GLY A 69 18.92 -13.11 -9.97
N VAL A 70 19.30 -12.12 -10.79
CA VAL A 70 20.05 -10.95 -10.30
C VAL A 70 19.26 -10.20 -9.23
N PHE A 71 17.97 -9.97 -9.46
CA PHE A 71 17.10 -9.29 -8.52
C PHE A 71 17.13 -9.96 -7.15
N LEU A 72 16.94 -11.28 -7.10
CA LEU A 72 16.94 -12.05 -5.86
C LEU A 72 18.29 -11.99 -5.15
N VAL A 73 19.38 -12.20 -5.89
CA VAL A 73 20.75 -12.16 -5.32
C VAL A 73 21.03 -10.80 -4.71
N VAL A 74 20.80 -9.72 -5.47
CA VAL A 74 21.03 -8.35 -4.99
C VAL A 74 20.13 -8.02 -3.81
N LEU A 75 18.84 -8.40 -3.88
CA LEU A 75 17.89 -8.16 -2.79
C LEU A 75 18.34 -8.86 -1.50
N ILE A 76 18.78 -10.12 -1.57
CA ILE A 76 19.27 -10.87 -0.41
C ILE A 76 20.47 -10.17 0.20
N VAL A 77 21.47 -9.79 -0.62
CA VAL A 77 22.66 -9.08 -0.15
C VAL A 77 22.28 -7.77 0.54
N LEU A 78 21.44 -6.95 -0.10
CA LEU A 78 20.99 -5.68 0.49
C LEU A 78 20.22 -5.91 1.79
N LYS A 79 19.33 -6.90 1.86
CA LYS A 79 18.57 -7.21 3.08
C LYS A 79 19.48 -7.61 4.23
N VAL A 80 20.51 -8.42 3.99
CA VAL A 80 21.50 -8.78 5.01
C VAL A 80 22.23 -7.54 5.51
N LEU A 81 22.75 -6.70 4.60
CA LEU A 81 23.46 -5.47 4.97
C LEU A 81 22.58 -4.52 5.78
N ILE A 82 21.34 -4.31 5.35
CA ILE A 82 20.37 -3.45 6.04
C ILE A 82 20.06 -3.98 7.43
N ALA A 83 19.90 -5.29 7.61
CA ALA A 83 19.67 -5.87 8.92
C ALA A 83 20.87 -5.61 9.87
N GLN A 84 22.10 -5.63 9.36
CA GLN A 84 23.27 -5.24 10.16
C GLN A 84 23.18 -3.77 10.58
N VAL A 85 22.92 -2.86 9.64
CA VAL A 85 22.80 -1.42 9.91
C VAL A 85 21.67 -1.12 10.89
N ALA A 86 20.50 -1.72 10.70
CA ALA A 86 19.34 -1.53 11.57
C ALA A 86 19.64 -1.96 13.02
N ARG A 87 20.34 -3.08 13.22
CA ARG A 87 20.77 -3.51 14.56
C ARG A 87 21.74 -2.52 15.21
N LEU A 88 22.65 -1.92 14.45
CA LEU A 88 23.55 -0.90 14.98
C LEU A 88 22.77 0.33 15.47
N VAL A 89 21.77 0.78 14.71
CA VAL A 89 20.92 1.91 15.12
C VAL A 89 20.09 1.55 16.34
N GLN A 90 19.47 0.37 16.36
CA GLN A 90 18.63 -0.06 17.47
C GLN A 90 19.40 -0.27 18.78
N ASN A 91 20.67 -0.68 18.71
CA ASN A 91 21.53 -0.84 19.88
C ASN A 91 22.12 0.49 20.39
N SER A 92 21.92 1.59 19.65
CA SER A 92 22.37 2.92 20.05
C SER A 92 21.31 3.65 20.89
N VAL A 93 21.67 4.81 21.43
CA VAL A 93 20.74 5.73 22.13
C VAL A 93 19.54 6.12 21.25
N LEU A 94 19.68 6.05 19.92
CA LEU A 94 18.62 6.38 18.97
C LEU A 94 17.60 5.25 18.76
N GLY A 95 17.79 4.06 19.33
CA GLY A 95 16.91 2.91 19.10
C GLY A 95 15.45 3.15 19.49
N GLY A 96 15.19 3.92 20.57
CA GLY A 96 13.84 4.32 20.95
C GLY A 96 13.17 5.22 19.91
N THR A 97 13.92 6.21 19.41
CA THR A 97 13.44 7.14 18.36
C THR A 97 13.20 6.42 17.04
N ASP A 98 14.08 5.50 16.65
CA ASP A 98 13.94 4.70 15.43
C ASP A 98 12.64 3.87 15.43
N ARG A 99 12.29 3.28 16.58
CA ARG A 99 11.03 2.53 16.73
C ARG A 99 9.80 3.45 16.72
N ALA A 100 9.87 4.59 17.39
CA ALA A 100 8.78 5.57 17.40
C ALA A 100 8.49 6.12 15.99
N LEU A 101 9.54 6.48 15.25
CA LEU A 101 9.39 6.88 13.84
C LEU A 101 8.94 5.71 12.97
N GLY A 102 9.37 4.49 13.28
CA GLY A 102 8.88 3.26 12.66
C GLY A 102 7.37 3.11 12.80
N LEU A 103 6.80 3.41 13.97
CA LEU A 103 5.35 3.39 14.18
C LEU A 103 4.62 4.38 13.26
N VAL A 104 5.10 5.63 13.17
CA VAL A 104 4.51 6.66 12.30
C VAL A 104 4.60 6.24 10.83
N PHE A 105 5.76 5.73 10.41
CA PHE A 105 5.93 5.19 9.06
C PHE A 105 5.00 4.00 8.80
N GLY A 106 4.83 3.10 9.78
CA GLY A 106 3.92 1.96 9.70
C GLY A 106 2.46 2.36 9.54
N LEU A 107 2.02 3.40 10.26
CA LEU A 107 0.68 3.98 10.08
C LEU A 107 0.51 4.57 8.69
N ALA A 108 1.48 5.37 8.23
CA ALA A 108 1.46 5.95 6.88
C ALA A 108 1.42 4.86 5.80
N ARG A 109 2.23 3.79 5.93
CA ARG A 109 2.21 2.64 5.05
C ARG A 109 0.88 1.90 5.09
N GLY A 110 0.30 1.70 6.27
CA GLY A 110 -1.00 1.07 6.43
C GLY A 110 -2.10 1.87 5.74
N ALA A 111 -2.11 3.19 5.91
CA ALA A 111 -3.04 4.09 5.23
C ALA A 111 -2.86 4.03 3.72
N PHE A 112 -1.61 4.05 3.24
CA PHE A 112 -1.30 3.88 1.83
C PHE A 112 -1.83 2.56 1.26
N LEU A 113 -1.68 1.44 1.98
CA LEU A 113 -2.22 0.13 1.55
C LEU A 113 -3.75 0.14 1.45
N VAL A 114 -4.44 0.79 2.39
CA VAL A 114 -5.91 0.92 2.36
C VAL A 114 -6.36 1.76 1.17
N VAL A 115 -5.70 2.89 0.91
CA VAL A 115 -5.95 3.75 -0.26
C VAL A 115 -5.69 2.97 -1.56
N LEU A 116 -4.59 2.24 -1.63
CA LEU A 116 -4.26 1.42 -2.79
C LEU A 116 -5.31 0.34 -3.03
N ALA A 117 -5.79 -0.32 -1.96
CA ALA A 117 -6.87 -1.30 -2.06
C ALA A 117 -8.19 -0.69 -2.59
N TYR A 118 -8.52 0.54 -2.18
CA TYR A 118 -9.68 1.26 -2.72
C TYR A 118 -9.53 1.56 -4.22
N ILE A 119 -8.37 2.05 -4.65
CA ILE A 119 -8.09 2.34 -6.07
C ILE A 119 -8.20 1.05 -6.89
N LEU A 120 -7.53 -0.02 -6.46
CA LEU A 120 -7.59 -1.32 -7.15
C LEU A 120 -9.02 -1.88 -7.17
N GLY A 121 -9.75 -1.78 -6.07
CA GLY A 121 -11.16 -2.17 -5.99
C GLY A 121 -12.03 -1.40 -6.99
N GLY A 122 -11.83 -0.09 -7.12
CA GLY A 122 -12.50 0.75 -8.13
C GLY A 122 -12.14 0.41 -9.57
N MET A 123 -10.92 -0.03 -9.82
CA MET A 123 -10.53 -0.50 -11.15
C MET A 123 -11.19 -1.82 -11.53
N VAL A 124 -11.41 -2.72 -10.56
CA VAL A 124 -12.07 -4.03 -10.79
C VAL A 124 -13.58 -3.91 -10.83
N LEU A 125 -14.18 -3.12 -9.92
CA LEU A 125 -15.62 -2.85 -9.87
C LEU A 125 -15.89 -1.32 -9.88
N PRO A 126 -16.01 -0.71 -11.07
CA PRO A 126 -16.20 0.74 -11.20
C PRO A 126 -17.55 1.25 -10.67
N ALA A 127 -18.56 0.37 -10.60
CA ALA A 127 -19.90 0.72 -10.13
C ALA A 127 -19.96 0.68 -8.59
N THR A 128 -19.56 1.77 -7.93
CA THR A 128 -19.53 1.88 -6.46
C THR A 128 -20.90 1.65 -5.80
N GLU A 129 -21.99 1.90 -6.52
CA GLU A 129 -23.36 1.63 -6.08
C GLU A 129 -23.62 0.14 -5.82
N ARG A 130 -22.91 -0.75 -6.53
CA ARG A 130 -23.01 -2.20 -6.38
C ARG A 130 -22.06 -2.74 -5.31
N TRP A 131 -21.30 -1.87 -4.65
CA TRP A 131 -20.42 -2.31 -3.59
C TRP A 131 -21.24 -2.73 -2.36
N PRO A 132 -20.74 -3.71 -1.57
CA PRO A 132 -21.41 -4.14 -0.36
C PRO A 132 -21.72 -2.95 0.55
N GLU A 133 -22.94 -2.89 1.10
CA GLU A 133 -23.37 -1.83 2.04
C GLU A 133 -22.32 -1.49 3.12
N PRO A 134 -21.65 -2.48 3.75
CA PRO A 134 -20.66 -2.19 4.78
C PRO A 134 -19.43 -1.39 4.29
N VAL A 135 -19.13 -1.41 2.99
CA VAL A 135 -18.07 -0.59 2.40
C VAL A 135 -18.56 0.84 2.19
N ARG A 136 -19.80 1.01 1.73
CA ARG A 136 -20.40 2.32 1.46
C ARG A 136 -20.65 3.13 2.73
N GLU A 137 -21.01 2.45 3.82
CA GLU A 137 -21.26 3.06 5.13
C GLU A 137 -20.01 3.19 6.01
N ALA A 138 -18.84 2.73 5.53
CA ALA A 138 -17.61 2.77 6.31
C ALA A 138 -17.22 4.22 6.65
N ARG A 139 -16.91 4.47 7.93
CA ARG A 139 -16.48 5.79 8.39
C ARG A 139 -15.10 6.17 7.87
N ALA A 140 -14.25 5.19 7.61
CA ALA A 140 -12.95 5.41 7.00
C ALA A 140 -13.04 5.86 5.52
N LEU A 141 -14.18 5.62 4.86
CA LEU A 141 -14.30 5.80 3.42
C LEU A 141 -14.01 7.23 2.92
N PRO A 142 -14.51 8.31 3.54
CA PRO A 142 -14.21 9.67 3.07
C PRO A 142 -12.71 9.99 3.07
N LEU A 143 -12.00 9.61 4.14
CA LEU A 143 -10.55 9.79 4.25
C LEU A 143 -9.79 8.97 3.20
N VAL A 144 -10.27 7.76 2.92
CA VAL A 144 -9.68 6.88 1.89
C VAL A 144 -9.88 7.45 0.49
N ILE A 145 -11.06 8.04 0.20
CA ILE A 145 -11.35 8.71 -1.07
C ILE A 145 -10.43 9.92 -1.25
N GLU A 146 -10.31 10.78 -0.23
CA GLU A 146 -9.42 11.94 -0.28
C GLU A 146 -7.97 11.52 -0.52
N GLY A 147 -7.50 10.51 0.21
CA GLY A 147 -6.16 9.93 0.00
C GLY A 147 -5.98 9.36 -1.40
N ALA A 148 -6.99 8.68 -1.96
CA ALA A 148 -6.96 8.13 -3.31
C ALA A 148 -6.90 9.23 -4.37
N GLN A 149 -7.71 10.28 -4.24
CA GLN A 149 -7.70 11.42 -5.15
C GLN A 149 -6.36 12.15 -5.10
N TRP A 150 -5.83 12.39 -3.89
CA TRP A 150 -4.52 12.99 -3.71
C TRP A 150 -3.41 12.16 -4.36
N LEU A 151 -3.42 10.84 -4.17
CA LEU A 151 -2.42 9.93 -4.74
C LEU A 151 -2.50 9.89 -6.26
N VAL A 152 -3.70 9.83 -6.83
CA VAL A 152 -3.91 9.83 -8.29
C VAL A 152 -3.54 11.16 -8.92
N ALA A 153 -3.69 12.28 -8.20
CA ALA A 153 -3.29 13.60 -8.69
C ALA A 153 -1.76 13.71 -8.88
N GLN A 154 -0.96 12.94 -8.14
CA GLN A 154 0.50 12.89 -8.30
C GLN A 154 0.94 12.14 -9.55
N LEU A 155 0.07 11.33 -10.15
CA LEU A 155 0.39 10.57 -11.36
C LEU A 155 0.29 11.46 -12.61
N PRO A 156 1.16 11.25 -13.62
CA PRO A 156 1.01 11.91 -14.91
C PRO A 156 -0.36 11.60 -15.53
N PRO A 157 -0.96 12.53 -16.29
CA PRO A 157 -2.33 12.39 -16.80
C PRO A 157 -2.61 11.07 -17.51
N ASP A 158 -1.64 10.55 -18.27
CA ASP A 158 -1.76 9.33 -19.07
C ASP A 158 -1.88 8.05 -18.22
N TYR A 159 -1.44 8.08 -16.95
CA TYR A 159 -1.43 6.93 -16.06
C TYR A 159 -2.43 7.04 -14.90
N ARG A 160 -3.33 8.04 -14.93
CA ARG A 160 -4.31 8.22 -13.85
C ARG A 160 -5.38 7.13 -13.89
N PRO A 161 -5.46 6.24 -12.89
CA PRO A 161 -6.56 5.30 -12.81
C PRO A 161 -7.86 6.05 -12.53
N ARG A 162 -8.98 5.55 -13.06
CA ARG A 162 -10.30 6.08 -12.72
C ARG A 162 -10.60 5.74 -11.27
N VAL A 163 -10.64 6.75 -10.42
CA VAL A 163 -11.04 6.60 -9.01
C VAL A 163 -12.54 6.36 -8.99
N ALA A 164 -12.98 5.33 -8.26
CA ALA A 164 -14.41 5.07 -8.06
C ALA A 164 -15.06 6.29 -7.41
N SER A 165 -16.20 6.71 -7.96
CA SER A 165 -16.97 7.83 -7.41
C SER A 165 -17.44 7.49 -5.99
N PRO A 166 -17.47 8.47 -5.07
CA PRO A 166 -18.04 8.26 -3.74
C PRO A 166 -19.42 7.61 -3.86
N PRO A 167 -19.75 6.58 -3.05
CA PRO A 167 -21.09 6.02 -3.07
C PRO A 167 -22.07 7.11 -2.68
N ALA A 168 -23.15 7.25 -3.46
CA ALA A 168 -24.19 8.22 -3.20
C ALA A 168 -24.76 7.96 -1.79
N ARG A 169 -24.63 8.94 -0.88
CA ARG A 169 -25.43 8.91 0.35
C ARG A 169 -26.90 9.06 -0.07
N PRO A 170 -27.84 8.32 0.53
CA PRO A 170 -29.26 8.59 0.33
C PRO A 170 -29.50 10.08 0.64
N VAL A 171 -29.89 10.84 -0.38
CA VAL A 171 -30.33 12.22 -0.17
C VAL A 171 -31.66 12.11 0.56
N PRO A 172 -31.84 12.75 1.72
CA PRO A 172 -33.13 12.75 2.40
C PRO A 172 -34.19 13.24 1.40
N THR A 173 -35.23 12.45 1.20
CA THR A 173 -36.27 12.79 0.21
C THR A 173 -37.08 13.98 0.76
N GLN A 174 -37.73 14.78 -0.08
CA GLN A 174 -38.63 15.84 0.41
C GLN A 174 -39.64 15.31 1.43
N GLU A 175 -40.11 14.08 1.25
CA GLU A 175 -40.94 13.35 2.22
C GLU A 175 -40.29 13.17 3.60
N ASP A 176 -38.97 13.02 3.70
CA ASP A 176 -38.25 12.93 4.97
C ASP A 176 -38.15 14.28 5.69
N PHE A 177 -38.14 15.38 4.95
CA PHE A 177 -38.20 16.74 5.50
C PHE A 177 -39.62 17.16 5.90
N GLU A 178 -40.63 16.60 5.25
CA GLU A 178 -42.05 16.83 5.57
C GLU A 178 -42.53 16.00 6.75
N ARG A 179 -41.79 14.96 7.17
CA ARG A 179 -42.13 14.19 8.36
C ARG A 179 -42.01 15.07 9.61
N PRO A 180 -43.13 15.35 10.31
CA PRO A 180 -43.09 16.14 11.53
C PRO A 180 -42.19 15.43 12.56
N PRO A 181 -41.38 16.18 13.34
CA PRO A 181 -40.46 15.59 14.30
C PRO A 181 -41.25 14.67 15.22
N ALA A 182 -40.83 13.40 15.28
CA ALA A 182 -41.49 12.38 16.08
C ALA A 182 -41.66 12.91 17.50
N ARG A 183 -42.89 13.26 17.86
CA ARG A 183 -43.23 13.78 19.18
C ARG A 183 -42.93 12.67 20.18
N ASN A 184 -41.81 12.79 20.87
CA ASN A 184 -41.38 11.85 21.89
C ASN A 184 -42.50 11.79 22.94
N ARG A 185 -43.28 10.71 22.94
CA ARG A 185 -44.32 10.48 23.94
C ARG A 185 -43.61 10.01 25.20
N THR A 186 -43.26 10.97 26.05
CA THR A 186 -43.03 10.74 27.48
C THR A 186 -44.33 10.34 28.15
#